data_AF-A0AAE0GHZ1-F1
#
_entry.id   AF-A0AAE0GHZ1-F1
#
_cell.length_a   1.000
_cell.length_b   1.000
_cell.length_c   1.000
_cell.angle_alpha   90.00
_cell.angle_beta   90.00
_cell.angle_gamma   90.00
#
_symmetry.space_group_name_H-M   'P 1'
#
loop_
_entity.id
_entity.type
_entity.pdbx_description
1 polymer ?
#
loop_
_entity_poly.entity_id
_entity_poly.type
_entity_poly.pdbx_seq_one_letter_code
_entity_poly.pdbx_strand_id
1 'polypeptide(L)'
;MEEVPFVNETTMFVALTANADMVLAPPKASFTGSDSQFTKSTLRHLSRTRELLENHAASTAVVSSLEPFVAGAELRVHFANASIATIFLLSNVTTLNSTLDELARELEVAGNCTDLCAIEMQPGPGNYTGMFVLVDDSNLVLSNVILRYGYSESVGGVIHLMDAASLVLRDCYLDSNTALEGGGALFSESSGSIKIINSLVQNCSATLGGVMYITGASPIEIIGSQLQDNNASRGGLFYMEGTASGPISILGSVFQRNYAMDGGAGVISGSGDVNITDCLFHGNTAEE
;
A
#
# COMPACT_ATOMS: atom_id res chain seq x y z
N MET A 1 -23.64 -1.41 -52.37
CA MET A 1 -23.16 -2.60 -51.64
C MET A 1 -21.71 -2.32 -51.33
N GLU A 2 -21.46 -1.97 -50.08
CA GLU A 2 -20.12 -1.94 -49.51
C GLU A 2 -19.60 -3.37 -49.44
N GLU A 3 -18.37 -3.59 -49.90
CA GLU A 3 -17.54 -4.71 -49.49
C GLU A 3 -16.24 -4.16 -48.93
N VAL A 4 -16.07 -4.35 -47.63
CA VAL A 4 -14.78 -4.47 -46.92
C VAL A 4 -14.31 -5.89 -47.21
N PRO A 5 -13.02 -6.22 -47.49
CA PRO A 5 -12.09 -6.42 -46.35
C PRO A 5 -10.56 -6.40 -46.57
N PHE A 6 -9.91 -6.46 -45.40
CA PHE A 6 -8.59 -7.03 -45.03
C PHE A 6 -7.36 -6.14 -44.82
N VAL A 7 -7.05 -6.07 -43.52
CA VAL A 7 -5.79 -5.88 -42.79
C VAL A 7 -4.56 -6.40 -43.52
N ASN A 8 -3.44 -5.66 -43.43
CA ASN A 8 -2.14 -6.31 -43.37
C ASN A 8 -1.23 -5.64 -42.33
N GLU A 9 -0.64 -6.49 -41.51
CA GLU A 9 0.35 -6.20 -40.49
C GLU A 9 1.57 -5.52 -41.11
N THR A 10 2.15 -4.55 -40.41
CA THR A 10 3.53 -4.13 -40.69
C THR A 10 4.28 -4.10 -39.38
N THR A 11 4.99 -5.21 -39.17
CA THR A 11 6.16 -5.38 -38.32
C THR A 11 7.05 -4.15 -38.41
N MET A 12 7.26 -3.44 -37.29
CA MET A 12 8.34 -2.46 -37.19
C MET A 12 9.33 -2.95 -36.13
N PHE A 13 10.33 -3.70 -36.60
CA PHE A 13 11.62 -3.77 -35.93
C PHE A 13 12.20 -2.36 -35.90
N VAL A 14 12.44 -1.81 -34.70
CA VAL A 14 13.38 -0.70 -34.53
C VAL A 14 14.49 -1.15 -33.60
N ALA A 15 15.69 -1.11 -34.16
CA ALA A 15 16.94 -1.53 -33.58
C ALA A 15 17.33 -0.67 -32.35
N LEU A 16 17.89 -1.35 -31.35
CA LEU A 16 18.77 -0.79 -30.36
C LEU A 16 19.88 0.03 -31.05
N THR A 17 19.94 1.33 -30.74
CA THR A 17 21.21 2.07 -30.75
C THR A 17 21.43 2.64 -29.37
N ALA A 18 22.49 2.16 -28.73
CA ALA A 18 23.07 2.72 -27.54
C ALA A 18 23.63 4.12 -27.82
N ASN A 19 23.72 4.92 -26.76
CA ASN A 19 24.30 6.27 -26.65
C ASN A 19 23.39 7.45 -27.03
N ALA A 20 22.70 7.97 -26.01
CA ALA A 20 22.63 9.40 -25.78
C ALA A 20 22.34 9.66 -24.30
N ASP A 21 23.26 10.35 -23.63
CA ASP A 21 22.99 11.13 -22.43
C ASP A 21 21.86 12.12 -22.75
N MET A 22 20.61 11.72 -22.52
CA MET A 22 19.48 12.63 -22.50
C MET A 22 19.19 12.96 -21.05
N VAL A 23 19.93 13.95 -20.55
CA VAL A 23 19.53 14.74 -19.38
C VAL A 23 18.20 15.40 -19.75
N LEU A 24 17.10 14.68 -19.53
CA LEU A 24 15.76 15.24 -19.55
C LEU A 24 15.70 16.22 -18.39
N ALA A 25 15.70 17.51 -18.71
CA ALA A 25 15.41 18.57 -17.75
C ALA A 25 14.11 18.22 -16.99
N PRO A 26 14.04 18.49 -15.68
CA PRO A 26 12.91 18.05 -14.86
C PRO A 26 11.60 18.63 -15.41
N PRO A 27 10.51 17.83 -15.50
CA PRO A 27 9.20 18.40 -15.74
C PRO A 27 8.89 19.35 -14.58
N LYS A 28 8.65 20.63 -14.92
CA LYS A 28 8.08 21.59 -13.98
C LYS A 28 6.68 21.08 -13.65
N ALA A 29 6.51 20.51 -12.48
CA ALA A 29 5.19 20.25 -11.92
C ALA A 29 4.51 21.61 -11.68
N SER A 30 3.70 22.06 -12.64
CA SER A 30 2.80 23.19 -12.46
C SER A 30 1.53 22.67 -11.80
N PHE A 31 1.48 22.75 -10.47
CA PHE A 31 0.28 22.45 -9.69
C PHE A 31 -0.67 23.65 -9.76
N THR A 32 -1.74 23.54 -10.53
CA THR A 32 -2.86 24.49 -10.53
C THR A 32 -4.13 23.75 -10.13
N GLY A 33 -4.47 23.77 -8.84
CA GLY A 33 -5.66 23.11 -8.31
C GLY A 33 -5.42 22.68 -6.86
N SER A 34 -6.49 22.54 -6.09
CA SER A 34 -6.57 22.47 -4.62
C SER A 34 -5.84 21.31 -3.90
N ASP A 35 -4.94 20.58 -4.54
CA ASP A 35 -4.24 19.40 -3.99
C ASP A 35 -2.98 19.75 -3.17
N SER A 36 -3.11 20.72 -2.27
CA SER A 36 -2.00 21.22 -1.43
C SER A 36 -1.67 20.36 -0.19
N GLN A 37 -2.16 19.12 -0.10
CA GLN A 37 -1.99 18.29 1.10
C GLN A 37 -0.72 17.43 1.13
N PHE A 38 0.08 17.38 0.05
CA PHE A 38 1.36 16.69 0.11
C PHE A 38 2.37 17.47 0.96
N THR A 39 2.58 17.00 2.19
CA THR A 39 3.57 17.59 3.09
C THR A 39 4.97 17.53 2.48
N LYS A 40 5.84 18.50 2.80
CA LYS A 40 7.26 18.48 2.40
C LYS A 40 7.99 17.19 2.81
N SER A 41 7.51 16.52 3.85
CA SER A 41 7.96 15.19 4.29
C SER A 41 7.65 14.11 3.26
N THR A 42 6.41 14.04 2.76
CA THR A 42 6.02 13.08 1.71
C THR A 42 6.87 13.28 0.45
N LEU A 43 7.08 14.53 0.03
CA LEU A 43 7.94 14.84 -1.12
C LEU A 43 9.41 14.46 -0.89
N ARG A 44 9.98 14.71 0.29
CA ARG A 44 11.35 14.30 0.63
C ARG A 44 11.51 12.78 0.71
N HIS A 45 10.49 12.07 1.19
CA HIS A 45 10.53 10.63 1.26
C HIS A 45 10.46 10.03 -0.15
N LEU A 46 9.53 10.51 -0.99
CA LEU A 46 9.45 10.16 -2.42
C LEU A 46 10.77 10.46 -3.16
N SER A 47 11.44 11.57 -2.83
CA SER A 47 12.76 11.93 -3.40
C SER A 47 13.85 10.92 -3.01
N ARG A 48 13.86 10.49 -1.74
CA ARG A 48 14.86 9.55 -1.22
C ARG A 48 14.61 8.13 -1.72
N THR A 49 13.35 7.74 -1.86
CA THR A 49 12.95 6.46 -2.48
C THR A 49 13.31 6.46 -3.96
N ARG A 50 13.12 7.57 -4.69
CA ARG A 50 13.59 7.72 -6.08
C ARG A 50 15.10 7.53 -6.20
N GLU A 51 15.89 8.09 -5.30
CA GLU A 51 17.35 7.91 -5.29
C GLU A 51 17.75 6.44 -5.02
N LEU A 52 17.00 5.73 -4.18
CA LEU A 52 17.19 4.29 -3.95
C LEU A 52 16.75 3.44 -5.15
N LEU A 53 15.69 3.84 -5.86
CA LEU A 53 15.20 3.17 -7.07
C LEU A 53 16.12 3.40 -8.27
N GLU A 54 16.70 4.59 -8.43
CA GLU A 54 17.71 4.85 -9.47
C GLU A 54 18.97 3.98 -9.24
N ASN A 55 19.34 3.77 -7.97
CA ASN A 55 20.42 2.85 -7.60
C ASN A 55 20.05 1.36 -7.74
N HIS A 56 18.77 0.99 -7.52
CA HIS A 56 18.30 -0.39 -7.69
C HIS A 56 18.07 -0.75 -9.16
N ALA A 57 17.46 0.13 -9.96
CA ALA A 57 17.24 -0.05 -11.40
C ALA A 57 18.56 -0.15 -12.19
N ALA A 58 19.61 0.53 -11.73
CA ALA A 58 20.98 0.33 -12.25
C ALA A 58 21.51 -1.10 -12.05
N SER A 59 20.93 -1.87 -11.11
CA SER A 59 21.27 -3.27 -10.82
C SER A 59 20.37 -4.30 -11.52
N THR A 60 19.21 -3.92 -12.08
CA THR A 60 18.17 -4.86 -12.57
C THR A 60 17.91 -4.79 -14.08
N ALA A 61 18.81 -4.17 -14.85
CA ALA A 61 18.66 -4.01 -16.29
C ALA A 61 18.87 -5.32 -17.11
N VAL A 62 18.07 -6.36 -16.84
CA VAL A 62 17.68 -7.43 -17.77
C VAL A 62 16.31 -7.99 -17.32
N VAL A 63 15.19 -7.34 -17.66
CA VAL A 63 13.86 -7.95 -17.53
C VAL A 63 13.30 -8.21 -18.92
N SER A 64 13.37 -9.47 -19.34
CA SER A 64 12.92 -9.95 -20.64
C SER A 64 11.43 -10.35 -20.62
N SER A 65 10.61 -9.56 -21.32
CA SER A 65 9.49 -9.99 -22.18
C SER A 65 8.38 -10.95 -21.69
N LEU A 66 8.14 -11.14 -20.39
CA LEU A 66 7.02 -12.00 -19.90
C LEU A 66 6.13 -11.39 -18.81
N GLU A 67 6.43 -10.18 -18.34
CA GLU A 67 5.68 -9.52 -17.26
C GLU A 67 4.51 -8.69 -17.83
N PRO A 68 3.28 -8.82 -17.32
CA PRO A 68 2.14 -8.01 -17.77
C PRO A 68 2.31 -6.58 -17.25
N PHE A 69 2.32 -5.65 -18.18
CA PHE A 69 2.21 -4.23 -17.90
C PHE A 69 0.73 -3.84 -17.87
N VAL A 70 0.27 -3.29 -16.76
CA VAL A 70 -1.17 -3.18 -16.48
C VAL A 70 -1.60 -1.72 -16.41
N ALA A 71 -2.56 -1.33 -17.27
CA ALA A 71 -3.31 -0.09 -17.14
C ALA A 71 -4.49 -0.26 -16.16
N GLY A 72 -5.05 0.82 -15.59
CA GLY A 72 -5.98 0.72 -14.45
C GLY A 72 -7.19 -0.23 -14.58
N ALA A 73 -7.73 -0.45 -15.79
CA ALA A 73 -8.82 -1.41 -16.03
C ALA A 73 -8.38 -2.90 -15.99
N GLU A 74 -7.07 -3.14 -16.13
CA GLU A 74 -6.48 -4.47 -16.22
C GLU A 74 -6.10 -5.02 -14.83
N LEU A 75 -5.97 -4.18 -13.79
CA LEU A 75 -5.61 -4.65 -12.44
C LEU A 75 -6.59 -5.71 -11.95
N ARG A 76 -7.90 -5.46 -12.09
CA ARG A 76 -8.95 -6.44 -11.74
C ARG A 76 -8.83 -7.74 -12.54
N VAL A 77 -8.54 -7.64 -13.84
CA VAL A 77 -8.39 -8.80 -14.72
C VAL A 77 -7.21 -9.67 -14.29
N HIS A 78 -6.07 -9.05 -13.99
CA HIS A 78 -4.89 -9.77 -13.52
C HIS A 78 -5.08 -10.33 -12.11
N PHE A 79 -5.76 -9.61 -11.22
CA PHE A 79 -6.10 -10.12 -9.90
C PHE A 79 -6.97 -11.40 -9.97
N ALA A 80 -7.98 -11.39 -10.84
CA ALA A 80 -8.89 -12.51 -11.05
C ALA A 80 -8.23 -13.72 -11.76
N ASN A 81 -7.43 -13.47 -12.81
CA ASN A 81 -7.06 -14.51 -13.79
C ASN A 81 -5.56 -14.84 -13.89
N ALA A 82 -4.66 -14.22 -13.12
CA ALA A 82 -3.24 -14.34 -13.41
C ALA A 82 -2.61 -15.68 -12.95
N SER A 83 -1.99 -16.38 -13.90
CA SER A 83 -0.89 -17.34 -13.70
C SER A 83 0.46 -16.63 -13.49
N ILE A 84 0.43 -15.37 -13.08
CA ILE A 84 1.56 -14.43 -13.15
C ILE A 84 1.89 -14.03 -11.72
N ALA A 85 3.17 -14.15 -11.35
CA ALA A 85 3.66 -13.84 -10.03
C ALA A 85 3.73 -12.33 -9.75
N THR A 86 3.83 -11.48 -10.77
CA THR A 86 4.06 -10.04 -10.63
C THR A 86 3.20 -9.21 -11.60
N ILE A 87 2.71 -8.07 -11.13
CA ILE A 87 1.98 -7.05 -11.90
C ILE A 87 2.75 -5.75 -11.81
N PHE A 88 3.02 -5.10 -12.95
CA PHE A 88 3.60 -3.75 -12.97
C PHE A 88 2.54 -2.70 -13.29
N LEU A 89 2.34 -1.77 -12.36
CA LEU A 89 1.50 -0.58 -12.58
C LEU A 89 2.29 0.43 -13.40
N LEU A 90 1.75 0.81 -14.55
CA LEU A 90 2.28 1.90 -15.38
C LEU A 90 1.40 3.15 -15.38
N SER A 91 0.13 3.00 -14.95
CA SER A 91 -0.81 4.12 -14.87
C SER A 91 -0.55 4.93 -13.61
N ASN A 92 -0.56 6.26 -13.75
CA ASN A 92 -0.34 7.14 -12.61
C ASN A 92 -1.40 6.95 -11.50
N VAL A 93 -2.63 6.66 -11.91
CA VAL A 93 -3.75 6.40 -11.00
C VAL A 93 -4.61 5.27 -11.56
N THR A 94 -4.90 4.30 -10.71
CA THR A 94 -5.83 3.18 -10.93
C THR A 94 -6.97 3.31 -9.94
N THR A 95 -8.15 3.71 -10.42
CA THR A 95 -9.33 3.90 -9.57
C THR A 95 -10.16 2.61 -9.54
N LEU A 96 -10.39 2.08 -8.35
CA LEU A 96 -11.28 0.95 -8.09
C LEU A 96 -12.67 1.48 -7.70
N ASN A 97 -13.72 0.84 -8.20
CA ASN A 97 -15.11 1.13 -7.83
C ASN A 97 -15.73 0.08 -6.90
N SER A 98 -14.97 -0.99 -6.64
CA SER A 98 -15.30 -2.07 -5.72
C SER A 98 -14.04 -2.81 -5.31
N THR A 99 -14.13 -3.54 -4.20
CA THR A 99 -13.15 -4.55 -3.77
C THR A 99 -12.73 -5.45 -4.94
N LEU A 100 -11.45 -5.80 -5.00
CA LEU A 100 -10.92 -6.79 -5.94
C LEU A 100 -11.38 -8.19 -5.53
N ASP A 101 -11.34 -9.14 -6.46
CA ASP A 101 -11.64 -10.54 -6.13
C ASP A 101 -10.64 -11.07 -5.10
N GLU A 102 -11.05 -12.05 -4.29
CA GLU A 102 -10.19 -12.61 -3.25
C GLU A 102 -8.89 -13.20 -3.83
N LEU A 103 -7.77 -12.88 -3.19
CA LEU A 103 -6.47 -13.43 -3.53
C LEU A 103 -6.22 -14.69 -2.71
N ALA A 104 -6.12 -15.84 -3.38
CA ALA A 104 -5.80 -17.15 -2.78
C ALA A 104 -4.45 -17.69 -3.27
N ARG A 105 -3.50 -16.80 -3.59
CA ARG A 105 -2.18 -17.14 -4.16
C ARG A 105 -1.12 -16.08 -3.83
N GLU A 106 0.12 -16.36 -4.19
CA GLU A 106 1.18 -15.34 -4.16
C GLU A 106 1.01 -14.35 -5.33
N LEU A 107 1.19 -13.06 -5.03
CA LEU A 107 1.17 -11.99 -6.03
C LEU A 107 2.05 -10.83 -5.57
N GLU A 108 2.86 -10.31 -6.48
CA GLU A 108 3.52 -9.01 -6.34
C GLU A 108 2.84 -7.96 -7.21
N VAL A 109 2.60 -6.77 -6.67
CA VAL A 109 2.20 -5.58 -7.43
C VAL A 109 3.24 -4.50 -7.21
N ALA A 110 3.95 -4.15 -8.28
CA ALA A 110 5.04 -3.21 -8.28
C ALA A 110 4.67 -1.94 -9.06
N GLY A 111 4.89 -0.78 -8.45
CA GLY A 111 4.79 0.49 -9.14
C GLY A 111 6.00 0.74 -10.05
N ASN A 112 5.75 1.02 -11.33
CA ASN A 112 6.76 1.42 -12.31
C ASN A 112 6.29 2.64 -13.12
N CYS A 113 5.83 3.67 -12.42
CA CYS A 113 5.34 4.93 -13.00
C CYS A 113 6.42 6.01 -12.89
N THR A 114 6.41 6.98 -13.81
CA THR A 114 7.34 8.10 -13.80
C THR A 114 7.11 9.08 -12.65
N ASP A 115 5.87 9.11 -12.12
CA ASP A 115 5.47 9.97 -11.01
C ASP A 115 4.96 9.14 -9.81
N LEU A 116 3.69 8.75 -9.84
CA LEU A 116 2.96 8.12 -8.75
C LEU A 116 2.30 6.86 -9.30
N CYS A 117 2.38 5.70 -8.64
CA CYS A 117 1.50 4.58 -8.97
C CYS A 117 0.45 4.44 -7.87
N ALA A 118 -0.65 5.18 -7.99
CA ALA A 118 -1.72 5.13 -7.00
C ALA A 118 -2.80 4.11 -7.38
N ILE A 119 -3.22 3.31 -6.42
CA ILE A 119 -4.48 2.58 -6.43
C ILE A 119 -5.38 3.32 -5.44
N GLU A 120 -6.53 3.76 -5.91
CA GLU A 120 -7.48 4.52 -5.09
C GLU A 120 -8.88 3.96 -5.19
N MET A 121 -9.65 4.05 -4.11
CA MET A 121 -11.06 3.69 -4.14
C MET A 121 -11.88 4.92 -4.55
N GLN A 122 -12.84 4.72 -5.45
CA GLN A 122 -13.83 5.72 -5.80
C GLN A 122 -14.73 5.97 -4.58
N PRO A 123 -14.98 7.22 -4.19
CA PRO A 123 -15.95 7.54 -3.14
C PRO A 123 -17.34 7.04 -3.54
N GLY A 124 -18.01 6.29 -2.67
CA GLY A 124 -19.36 5.81 -2.93
C GLY A 124 -19.94 4.99 -1.78
N PRO A 125 -21.27 4.78 -1.75
CA PRO A 125 -21.97 4.02 -0.71
C PRO A 125 -21.77 2.50 -0.83
N GLY A 126 -20.64 2.06 -1.37
CA GLY A 126 -20.34 0.64 -1.51
C GLY A 126 -19.97 0.04 -0.18
N ASN A 127 -20.55 -1.12 0.14
CA ASN A 127 -20.10 -1.93 1.27
C ASN A 127 -18.81 -2.65 0.86
N TYR A 128 -17.69 -1.95 0.98
CA TYR A 128 -16.37 -2.45 0.62
C TYR A 128 -15.74 -3.17 1.82
N THR A 129 -15.13 -4.32 1.57
CA THR A 129 -14.33 -5.06 2.58
C THR A 129 -12.83 -4.78 2.43
N GLY A 130 -12.49 -3.56 2.00
CA GLY A 130 -11.14 -3.18 1.57
C GLY A 130 -10.96 -3.19 0.04
N MET A 131 -9.80 -2.75 -0.44
CA MET A 131 -9.38 -2.89 -1.84
C MET A 131 -8.90 -4.31 -2.14
N PHE A 132 -8.10 -4.88 -1.23
CA PHE A 132 -7.48 -6.20 -1.34
C PHE A 132 -7.99 -7.11 -0.22
N VAL A 133 -8.50 -8.28 -0.60
CA VAL A 133 -8.90 -9.34 0.33
C VAL A 133 -8.03 -10.56 0.04
N LEU A 134 -7.36 -11.07 1.07
CA LEU A 134 -6.43 -12.18 0.97
C LEU A 134 -6.88 -13.34 1.84
N VAL A 135 -6.87 -14.55 1.27
CA VAL A 135 -7.37 -15.80 1.87
C VAL A 135 -6.41 -16.96 1.59
N ASP A 136 -6.66 -18.15 2.14
CA ASP A 136 -6.02 -19.43 1.79
C ASP A 136 -4.48 -19.39 1.66
N ASP A 137 -3.78 -18.99 2.73
CA ASP A 137 -2.31 -18.93 2.79
C ASP A 137 -1.67 -18.03 1.70
N SER A 138 -2.45 -17.13 1.09
CA SER A 138 -1.97 -16.20 0.06
C SER A 138 -0.91 -15.23 0.57
N ASN A 139 -0.16 -14.64 -0.36
CA ASN A 139 0.89 -13.69 -0.03
C ASN A 139 0.87 -12.52 -1.01
N LEU A 140 0.57 -11.33 -0.53
CA LEU A 140 0.62 -10.12 -1.34
C LEU A 140 1.87 -9.31 -1.01
N VAL A 141 2.67 -9.04 -2.04
CA VAL A 141 3.78 -8.10 -1.96
C VAL A 141 3.40 -6.84 -2.73
N LEU A 142 3.40 -5.69 -2.07
CA LEU A 142 3.22 -4.40 -2.70
C LEU A 142 4.54 -3.63 -2.63
N SER A 143 5.01 -3.13 -3.77
CA SER A 143 6.25 -2.37 -3.87
C SER A 143 6.07 -1.07 -4.65
N ASN A 144 6.51 0.06 -4.10
CA ASN A 144 6.43 1.38 -4.76
C ASN A 144 5.01 1.80 -5.19
N VAL A 145 4.00 1.43 -4.42
CA VAL A 145 2.60 1.80 -4.71
C VAL A 145 2.03 2.70 -3.64
N ILE A 146 1.06 3.52 -4.05
CA ILE A 146 0.21 4.27 -3.14
C ILE A 146 -1.14 3.59 -3.06
N LEU A 147 -1.63 3.36 -1.85
CA LEU A 147 -2.99 2.92 -1.58
C LEU A 147 -3.71 4.05 -0.85
N ARG A 148 -4.73 4.63 -1.49
CA ARG A 148 -5.40 5.80 -0.90
C ARG A 148 -6.91 5.81 -1.04
N TYR A 149 -7.55 6.54 -0.13
CA TYR A 149 -8.99 6.69 -0.09
C TYR A 149 -9.74 5.36 0.04
N GLY A 150 -9.06 4.32 0.54
CA GLY A 150 -9.71 3.07 0.93
C GLY A 150 -10.74 3.34 2.01
N TYR A 151 -11.89 2.67 1.89
CA TYR A 151 -13.00 2.80 2.82
C TYR A 151 -13.58 1.41 3.10
N SER A 152 -13.88 1.12 4.36
CA SER A 152 -14.69 -0.04 4.75
C SER A 152 -15.60 0.30 5.93
N GLU A 153 -16.81 -0.24 5.95
CA GLU A 153 -17.72 -0.07 7.09
C GLU A 153 -17.41 -1.01 8.26
N SER A 154 -16.76 -2.15 8.01
CA SER A 154 -16.60 -3.20 9.02
C SER A 154 -15.17 -3.70 9.19
N VAL A 155 -14.34 -3.68 8.15
CA VAL A 155 -13.02 -4.31 8.14
C VAL A 155 -11.92 -3.29 7.86
N GLY A 156 -10.82 -3.69 7.21
CA GLY A 156 -9.70 -2.82 6.88
C GLY A 156 -10.05 -1.85 5.75
N GLY A 157 -9.64 -0.58 5.86
CA GLY A 157 -9.93 0.41 4.82
C GLY A 157 -9.38 0.05 3.44
N VAL A 158 -8.26 -0.68 3.38
CA VAL A 158 -7.60 -1.09 2.13
C VAL A 158 -7.34 -2.59 2.07
N ILE A 159 -6.89 -3.21 3.16
CA ILE A 159 -6.42 -4.60 3.14
C ILE A 159 -7.14 -5.40 4.22
N HIS A 160 -7.66 -6.56 3.83
CA HIS A 160 -8.23 -7.56 4.74
C HIS A 160 -7.49 -8.88 4.56
N LEU A 161 -6.93 -9.42 5.65
CA LEU A 161 -6.19 -10.68 5.69
C LEU A 161 -6.95 -11.75 6.47
N MET A 162 -7.13 -12.92 5.87
CA MET A 162 -7.81 -14.08 6.45
C MET A 162 -6.97 -15.34 6.22
N ASP A 163 -7.32 -16.45 6.90
CA ASP A 163 -6.85 -17.80 6.55
C ASP A 163 -5.34 -17.92 6.29
N ALA A 164 -4.53 -17.48 7.26
CA ALA A 164 -3.06 -17.52 7.22
C ALA A 164 -2.39 -16.69 6.09
N ALA A 165 -3.15 -15.84 5.38
CA ALA A 165 -2.62 -14.91 4.41
C ALA A 165 -1.58 -13.93 4.99
N SER A 166 -0.57 -13.60 4.19
CA SER A 166 0.54 -12.71 4.54
C SER A 166 0.61 -11.48 3.64
N LEU A 167 1.22 -10.41 4.17
CA LEU A 167 1.37 -9.13 3.49
C LEU A 167 2.77 -8.58 3.66
N VAL A 168 3.35 -8.07 2.56
CA VAL A 168 4.56 -7.26 2.57
C VAL A 168 4.30 -5.93 1.87
N LEU A 169 4.44 -4.83 2.59
CA LEU A 169 4.48 -3.47 2.06
C LEU A 169 5.93 -2.98 2.06
N ARG A 170 6.46 -2.69 0.87
CA ARG A 170 7.82 -2.18 0.70
C ARG A 170 7.79 -0.86 -0.06
N ASP A 171 8.39 0.18 0.51
CA ASP A 171 8.46 1.50 -0.12
C ASP A 171 7.06 2.00 -0.57
N CYS A 172 6.04 1.66 0.22
CA CYS A 172 4.64 1.93 -0.08
C CYS A 172 4.14 3.15 0.69
N TYR A 173 3.00 3.66 0.25
CA TYR A 173 2.33 4.74 0.94
C TYR A 173 0.85 4.45 1.10
N LEU A 174 0.41 4.37 2.36
CA LEU A 174 -1.00 4.22 2.71
C LEU A 174 -1.47 5.59 3.20
N ASP A 175 -2.34 6.24 2.43
CA ASP A 175 -2.80 7.60 2.71
C ASP A 175 -4.32 7.72 2.72
N SER A 176 -4.85 8.41 3.73
CA SER A 176 -6.26 8.80 3.76
C SER A 176 -7.22 7.60 3.68
N ASN A 177 -6.89 6.52 4.39
CA ASN A 177 -7.69 5.30 4.41
C ASN A 177 -8.56 5.24 5.67
N THR A 178 -9.81 4.83 5.55
CA THR A 178 -10.76 4.86 6.67
C THR A 178 -11.47 3.53 6.82
N ALA A 179 -11.63 3.10 8.07
CA ALA A 179 -12.57 2.05 8.44
C ALA A 179 -13.52 2.58 9.50
N LEU A 180 -14.80 2.18 9.48
CA LEU A 180 -15.70 2.57 10.56
C LEU A 180 -15.41 1.74 11.82
N GLU A 181 -15.45 0.41 11.74
CA GLU A 181 -15.18 -0.47 12.91
C GLU A 181 -13.79 -1.12 12.91
N GLY A 182 -13.23 -1.48 11.75
CA GLY A 182 -11.95 -2.18 11.65
C GLY A 182 -10.73 -1.26 11.76
N GLY A 183 -9.60 -1.67 11.15
CA GLY A 183 -8.38 -0.87 11.12
C GLY A 183 -8.35 0.10 9.94
N GLY A 184 -7.93 1.35 10.17
CA GLY A 184 -8.06 2.42 9.18
C GLY A 184 -7.46 2.09 7.80
N ALA A 185 -6.38 1.31 7.77
CA ALA A 185 -5.85 0.78 6.52
C ALA A 185 -5.95 -0.75 6.41
N LEU A 186 -5.76 -1.48 7.50
CA LEU A 186 -5.60 -2.93 7.49
C LEU A 186 -6.42 -3.60 8.59
N PHE A 187 -7.08 -4.70 8.25
CA PHE A 187 -7.65 -5.64 9.21
C PHE A 187 -7.07 -7.04 8.99
N SER A 188 -6.60 -7.69 10.05
CA SER A 188 -6.09 -9.05 9.99
C SER A 188 -6.76 -9.98 10.98
N GLU A 189 -7.43 -10.99 10.45
CA GLU A 189 -7.91 -12.18 11.16
C GLU A 189 -6.95 -13.37 10.94
N SER A 190 -5.87 -13.13 10.20
CA SER A 190 -4.91 -14.12 9.74
C SER A 190 -3.85 -14.47 10.79
N SER A 191 -3.28 -15.67 10.70
CA SER A 191 -2.04 -16.06 11.40
C SER A 191 -0.77 -15.81 10.57
N GLY A 192 -0.91 -15.37 9.32
CA GLY A 192 0.19 -15.00 8.43
C GLY A 192 0.89 -13.72 8.88
N SER A 193 2.03 -13.43 8.26
CA SER A 193 2.89 -12.31 8.67
C SER A 193 2.55 -11.00 7.97
N ILE A 194 2.72 -9.88 8.68
CA ILE A 194 2.57 -8.52 8.14
C ILE A 194 3.92 -7.82 8.25
N LYS A 195 4.44 -7.33 7.12
CA LYS A 195 5.68 -6.55 7.07
C LYS A 195 5.45 -5.18 6.45
N ILE A 196 5.90 -4.13 7.12
CA ILE A 196 5.87 -2.74 6.63
C ILE A 196 7.30 -2.21 6.64
N ILE A 197 7.88 -2.01 5.46
CA ILE A 197 9.30 -1.72 5.29
C ILE A 197 9.43 -0.42 4.50
N ASN A 198 10.19 0.54 5.04
CA ASN A 198 10.49 1.83 4.41
C ASN A 198 9.25 2.54 3.86
N SER A 199 8.11 2.38 4.53
CA SER A 199 6.82 2.83 4.05
C SER A 199 6.32 4.02 4.89
N LEU A 200 5.42 4.80 4.30
CA LEU A 200 4.70 5.86 4.98
C LEU A 200 3.25 5.42 5.18
N VAL A 201 2.72 5.58 6.37
CA VAL A 201 1.29 5.36 6.66
C VAL A 201 0.75 6.58 7.35
N GLN A 202 -0.23 7.25 6.73
CA GLN A 202 -0.76 8.48 7.29
C GLN A 202 -2.22 8.72 7.01
N ASN A 203 -2.81 9.63 7.79
CA ASN A 203 -4.20 10.05 7.65
C ASN A 203 -5.17 8.87 7.66
N CYS A 204 -4.77 7.75 8.29
CA CYS A 204 -5.65 6.61 8.43
C CYS A 204 -6.51 6.80 9.68
N SER A 205 -7.79 6.45 9.59
CA SER A 205 -8.72 6.65 10.70
C SER A 205 -9.66 5.47 10.89
N ALA A 206 -9.88 5.05 12.14
CA ALA A 206 -10.94 4.10 12.46
C ALA A 206 -11.40 4.08 13.92
N THR A 207 -12.43 3.28 14.23
CA THR A 207 -12.79 3.03 15.63
C THR A 207 -11.74 2.16 16.34
N LEU A 208 -11.23 1.11 15.70
CA LEU A 208 -10.26 0.18 16.29
C LEU A 208 -8.96 0.20 15.50
N GLY A 209 -7.91 0.83 16.04
CA GLY A 209 -6.62 0.90 15.35
C GLY A 209 -6.66 1.90 14.21
N GLY A 210 -6.01 3.06 14.39
CA GLY A 210 -5.97 4.10 13.35
C GLY A 210 -5.34 3.60 12.05
N VAL A 211 -4.50 2.57 12.13
CA VAL A 211 -3.90 1.89 10.98
C VAL A 211 -4.32 0.42 10.92
N MET A 212 -4.09 -0.34 11.99
CA MET A 212 -4.29 -1.81 11.98
C MET A 212 -5.23 -2.26 13.09
N TYR A 213 -6.19 -3.09 12.72
CA TYR A 213 -6.91 -3.95 13.65
C TYR A 213 -6.48 -5.39 13.43
N ILE A 214 -6.10 -6.09 14.50
CA ILE A 214 -5.62 -7.47 14.44
C ILE A 214 -6.40 -8.31 15.46
N THR A 215 -7.05 -9.37 15.00
CA THR A 215 -7.71 -10.39 15.84
C THR A 215 -7.00 -11.74 15.72
N GLY A 216 -6.24 -11.95 14.64
CA GLY A 216 -5.44 -13.15 14.41
C GLY A 216 -4.07 -13.10 15.10
N ALA A 217 -3.35 -14.22 15.04
CA ALA A 217 -2.01 -14.38 15.63
C ALA A 217 -0.89 -13.91 14.68
N SER A 218 -1.10 -12.83 13.92
CA SER A 218 -0.15 -12.36 12.91
C SER A 218 1.16 -11.84 13.55
N PRO A 219 2.34 -12.35 13.18
CA PRO A 219 3.61 -11.68 13.48
C PRO A 219 3.69 -10.37 12.68
N ILE A 220 4.10 -9.28 13.33
CA ILE A 220 4.15 -7.94 12.72
C ILE A 220 5.57 -7.41 12.77
N GLU A 221 6.08 -6.95 11.63
CA GLU A 221 7.39 -6.34 11.51
C GLU A 221 7.31 -4.97 10.84
N ILE A 222 7.76 -3.92 11.52
CA ILE A 222 7.80 -2.55 10.99
C ILE A 222 9.24 -2.05 11.02
N ILE A 223 9.80 -1.74 9.86
CA ILE A 223 11.21 -1.38 9.71
C ILE A 223 11.33 -0.08 8.95
N GLY A 224 12.08 0.88 9.49
CA GLY A 224 12.45 2.10 8.78
C GLY A 224 11.27 2.92 8.28
N SER A 225 10.09 2.77 8.89
CA SER A 225 8.83 3.30 8.38
C SER A 225 8.36 4.50 9.20
N GLN A 226 7.49 5.31 8.61
CA GLN A 226 6.88 6.45 9.28
C GLN A 226 5.37 6.27 9.37
N LEU A 227 4.82 6.37 10.58
CA LEU A 227 3.39 6.32 10.85
C LEU A 227 2.98 7.64 11.48
N GLN A 228 2.22 8.46 10.73
CA GLN A 228 1.91 9.82 11.16
C GLN A 228 0.47 10.24 10.94
N ASP A 229 -0.03 11.14 11.78
CA ASP A 229 -1.36 11.75 11.60
C ASP A 229 -2.50 10.73 11.50
N ASN A 230 -2.35 9.56 12.15
CA ASN A 230 -3.38 8.53 12.19
C ASN A 230 -4.23 8.67 13.45
N ASN A 231 -5.50 8.28 13.35
CA ASN A 231 -6.51 8.57 14.35
C ASN A 231 -7.34 7.32 14.69
N ALA A 232 -7.48 7.02 15.98
CA ALA A 232 -8.33 5.92 16.43
C ALA A 232 -9.24 6.33 17.58
N SER A 233 -10.44 5.75 17.65
CA SER A 233 -11.19 5.77 18.91
C SER A 233 -10.48 4.89 19.95
N ARG A 234 -9.96 3.72 19.56
CA ARG A 234 -9.24 2.81 20.48
C ARG A 234 -7.95 2.30 19.85
N GLY A 235 -6.84 2.33 20.60
CA GLY A 235 -5.52 1.87 20.15
C GLY A 235 -4.94 2.72 19.01
N GLY A 236 -4.30 3.85 19.32
CA GLY A 236 -4.03 4.96 18.39
C GLY A 236 -3.54 4.58 16.99
N LEU A 237 -2.64 3.59 16.87
CA LEU A 237 -2.26 3.02 15.58
C LEU A 237 -2.72 1.58 15.42
N PHE A 238 -2.43 0.74 16.40
CA PHE A 238 -2.73 -0.69 16.36
C PHE A 238 -3.66 -1.05 17.51
N TYR A 239 -4.73 -1.75 17.18
CA TYR A 239 -5.60 -2.41 18.14
C TYR A 239 -5.50 -3.92 17.93
N MET A 240 -5.14 -4.65 18.98
CA MET A 240 -4.98 -6.10 18.99
C MET A 240 -6.03 -6.69 19.91
N GLU A 241 -6.92 -7.51 19.37
CA GLU A 241 -7.94 -8.24 20.14
C GLU A 241 -7.50 -9.70 20.33
N GLY A 242 -7.74 -10.24 21.53
CA GLY A 242 -7.39 -11.61 21.89
C GLY A 242 -6.10 -11.75 22.70
N THR A 243 -5.83 -12.97 23.17
CA THR A 243 -4.69 -13.32 24.05
C THR A 243 -3.50 -13.96 23.31
N ALA A 244 -3.58 -14.09 21.99
CA ALA A 244 -2.61 -14.82 21.17
C ALA A 244 -2.19 -13.99 19.95
N SER A 245 -1.88 -12.72 20.15
CA SER A 245 -1.23 -11.92 19.10
C SER A 245 0.17 -12.47 18.81
N GLY A 246 0.56 -12.45 17.52
CA GLY A 246 1.94 -12.73 17.14
C GLY A 246 2.90 -11.66 17.68
N PRO A 247 4.22 -11.94 17.70
CA PRO A 247 5.21 -10.97 18.15
C PRO A 247 5.20 -9.73 17.24
N ILE A 248 5.37 -8.55 17.86
CA ILE A 248 5.48 -7.28 17.16
C ILE A 248 6.92 -6.78 17.30
N SER A 249 7.60 -6.58 16.17
CA SER A 249 8.94 -6.00 16.12
C SER A 249 8.92 -4.69 15.35
N ILE A 250 9.39 -3.62 15.99
CA ILE A 250 9.45 -2.28 15.39
C ILE A 250 10.88 -1.78 15.51
N LEU A 251 11.49 -1.47 14.37
CA LEU A 251 12.89 -1.06 14.28
C LEU A 251 13.03 0.22 13.46
N GLY A 252 13.78 1.19 13.99
CA GLY A 252 14.21 2.35 13.20
C GLY A 252 13.08 3.23 12.66
N SER A 253 11.91 3.23 13.31
CA SER A 253 10.68 3.81 12.76
C SER A 253 10.25 5.07 13.51
N VAL A 254 9.40 5.89 12.88
CA VAL A 254 8.93 7.17 13.42
C VAL A 254 7.42 7.18 13.57
N PHE A 255 6.95 7.50 14.78
CA PHE A 255 5.54 7.63 15.12
C PHE A 255 5.24 9.07 15.49
N GLN A 256 4.47 9.77 14.66
CA GLN A 256 4.29 11.21 14.80
C GLN A 256 2.83 11.66 14.74
N ARG A 257 2.39 12.48 15.71
CA ARG A 257 1.04 13.09 15.69
C ARG A 257 -0.11 12.08 15.54
N ASN A 258 0.04 10.88 16.10
CA ASN A 258 -1.04 9.90 16.12
C ASN A 258 -1.93 10.11 17.34
N TYR A 259 -3.23 9.88 17.20
CA TYR A 259 -4.25 10.16 18.20
C TYR A 259 -5.05 8.91 18.57
N ALA A 260 -5.31 8.71 19.87
CA ALA A 260 -6.26 7.72 20.37
C ALA A 260 -7.28 8.37 21.33
N MET A 261 -8.59 8.15 21.17
CA MET A 261 -9.56 8.63 22.15
C MET A 261 -9.47 7.84 23.48
N ASP A 262 -9.47 6.50 23.41
CA ASP A 262 -9.39 5.57 24.53
C ASP A 262 -8.22 4.59 24.30
N GLY A 263 -7.06 4.81 24.92
CA GLY A 263 -5.94 3.88 24.75
C GLY A 263 -4.62 4.22 25.43
N GLY A 264 -4.56 5.29 26.23
CA GLY A 264 -3.29 5.91 26.62
C GLY A 264 -2.55 6.43 25.38
N ALA A 265 -1.42 7.10 25.54
CA ALA A 265 -0.60 7.60 24.41
C ALA A 265 -0.04 6.48 23.49
N GLY A 266 -0.57 5.26 23.61
CA GLY A 266 -0.16 4.01 23.02
C GLY A 266 -0.47 3.96 21.54
N VAL A 267 0.62 3.85 20.79
CA VAL A 267 0.65 3.36 19.40
C VAL A 267 0.06 1.95 19.30
N ILE A 268 0.06 1.16 20.38
CA ILE A 268 -0.42 -0.23 20.39
C ILE A 268 -1.30 -0.45 21.60
N SER A 269 -2.49 -1.01 21.39
CA SER A 269 -3.40 -1.50 22.43
C SER A 269 -3.63 -2.99 22.25
N GLY A 270 -3.35 -3.79 23.28
CA GLY A 270 -3.67 -5.22 23.32
C GLY A 270 -2.60 -6.06 24.00
N SER A 271 -2.75 -7.38 23.93
CA SER A 271 -1.73 -8.33 24.41
C SER A 271 -0.70 -8.61 23.30
N GLY A 272 0.50 -9.07 23.63
CA GLY A 272 1.54 -9.46 22.67
C GLY A 272 2.96 -9.10 23.09
N ASP A 273 3.94 -9.87 22.63
CA ASP A 273 5.36 -9.55 22.82
C ASP A 273 5.74 -8.42 21.87
N VAL A 274 5.85 -7.20 22.39
CA VAL A 274 6.20 -6.01 21.62
C VAL A 274 7.66 -5.63 21.88
N ASN A 275 8.47 -5.64 20.83
CA ASN A 275 9.84 -5.13 20.84
C ASN A 275 9.94 -3.86 19.98
N ILE A 276 10.37 -2.75 20.59
CA ILE A 276 10.54 -1.46 19.91
C ILE A 276 11.98 -0.99 20.11
N THR A 277 12.73 -0.85 19.02
CA THR A 277 14.14 -0.49 19.04
C THR A 277 14.43 0.65 18.06
N ASP A 278 15.27 1.61 18.46
CA ASP A 278 15.70 2.74 17.62
C ASP A 278 14.55 3.56 16.99
N CYS A 279 13.44 3.70 17.71
CA CYS A 279 12.25 4.42 17.23
C CYS A 279 12.10 5.81 17.86
N LEU A 280 11.44 6.70 17.12
CA LEU A 280 11.08 8.05 17.59
C LEU A 280 9.57 8.17 17.75
N PHE A 281 9.11 8.60 18.93
CA PHE A 281 7.71 8.94 19.20
C PHE A 281 7.60 10.44 19.45
N HIS A 282 6.82 11.16 18.64
CA HIS A 282 6.73 12.61 18.73
C HIS A 282 5.30 13.13 18.54
N GLY A 283 4.78 13.84 19.54
CA GLY A 283 3.48 14.51 19.44
C GLY A 283 2.29 13.55 19.33
N ASN A 284 2.45 12.29 19.72
CA ASN A 284 1.33 11.35 19.83
C ASN A 284 0.53 11.66 21.10
N THR A 285 -0.79 11.59 21.02
CA THR A 285 -1.72 12.01 22.07
C THR A 285 -2.78 10.97 22.32
N ALA A 286 -3.29 10.92 23.54
CA ALA A 286 -4.53 10.22 23.83
C ALA A 286 -5.36 10.92 24.90
N GLU A 287 -6.67 10.72 24.83
CA GLU A 287 -7.62 11.17 25.86
C GLU A 287 -7.90 10.04 26.89
N GLU A 288 -8.48 10.41 28.03
CA GLU A 288 -8.86 9.53 29.16
C GLU A 288 -10.37 9.34 29.25
#